data_AF-A0A946PC38-F1
#
_entry.id   AF-A0A946PC38-F1
#
_cell.length_a   1.000
_cell.length_b   1.000
_cell.length_c   1.000
_cell.angle_alpha   90.00
_cell.angle_beta   90.00
_cell.angle_gamma   90.00
#
_symmetry.space_group_name_H-M   'P 1'
#
loop_
_entity.id
_entity.type
_entity.pdbx_description
1 polymer ?
#
loop_
_entity_poly.entity_id
_entity_poly.type
_entity_poly.pdbx_seq_one_letter_code
_entity_poly.pdbx_strand_id
1 'polypeptide(L)'
;GEQRGLGLNPDGSPKKMKYANSTQVLEVAVMVGDFASCNDSRAQKTLSKIKSLRPQALLGDKGKSRAFSDFRRMIGLDKQAAKAPMRMAFMIPNPLLPSEYFSRPQLDSFVIEMNADVDHSLLDCPGRYSVRVATFTGAGSFGQGAMDASNDDGAESRLIKAAENAHRLTEALRKQGWQAWEFHDRESSVVCVGSLSQVTVGNQGGPQQPHPEFIRIKNGLGPDPEKLAMGTILPKRVDGILLDVDPRPIDVPRLPLGRR
;
A
#
# COMPACT_ATOMS: atom_id res chain seq x y z
N GLY A 1 -38.51 -8.42 20.45
CA GLY A 1 -39.92 -8.83 20.30
C GLY A 1 -40.44 -9.25 21.64
N GLU A 2 -41.43 -8.55 22.19
CA GLU A 2 -42.13 -8.99 23.41
C GLU A 2 -43.24 -9.97 23.03
N GLN A 3 -42.95 -11.27 23.06
CA GLN A 3 -44.00 -12.30 22.95
C GLN A 3 -44.50 -12.65 24.35
N ARG A 4 -45.83 -12.63 24.53
CA ARG A 4 -46.50 -13.02 25.78
C ARG A 4 -46.32 -14.53 25.99
N GLY A 5 -45.84 -14.92 27.17
CA GLY A 5 -45.74 -16.32 27.56
C GLY A 5 -47.07 -16.92 27.98
N LEU A 6 -47.13 -18.25 28.00
CA LEU A 6 -48.23 -18.97 28.64
C LEU A 6 -48.08 -18.88 30.16
N GLY A 7 -49.10 -18.33 30.83
CA GLY A 7 -49.20 -18.20 32.28
C GLY A 7 -49.20 -16.77 32.81
N LEU A 8 -49.74 -16.60 34.01
CA LEU A 8 -49.76 -15.34 34.75
C LEU A 8 -48.79 -15.43 35.94
N ASN A 9 -48.19 -14.30 36.30
CA ASN A 9 -47.50 -14.13 37.57
C ASN A 9 -48.53 -14.15 38.72
N PRO A 10 -48.10 -14.32 40.00
CA PRO A 10 -49.02 -14.32 41.14
C PRO A 10 -49.86 -13.04 41.30
N ASP A 11 -49.44 -11.94 40.70
CA ASP A 11 -50.14 -10.65 40.64
C ASP A 11 -51.12 -10.52 39.45
N GLY A 12 -51.30 -11.60 38.67
CA GLY A 12 -52.17 -11.63 37.49
C GLY A 12 -51.56 -11.02 36.22
N SER A 13 -50.32 -10.54 36.25
CA SER A 13 -49.66 -9.99 35.06
C SER A 13 -49.18 -11.10 34.09
N PRO A 14 -49.23 -10.88 32.75
CA PRO A 14 -48.75 -11.87 31.79
C PRO A 14 -47.25 -12.16 31.96
N LYS A 15 -46.89 -13.45 32.01
CA LYS A 15 -45.49 -13.85 32.13
C LYS A 15 -44.71 -13.45 30.87
N LYS A 16 -43.63 -12.67 31.03
CA LYS A 16 -42.74 -12.29 29.91
C LYS A 16 -41.80 -13.46 29.57
N MET A 17 -41.91 -14.01 28.37
CA MET A 17 -40.94 -14.99 27.87
C MET A 17 -39.65 -14.27 27.45
N LYS A 18 -38.51 -14.77 27.93
CA LYS A 18 -37.20 -14.39 27.39
C LYS A 18 -36.69 -15.56 26.55
N TYR A 19 -36.10 -15.27 25.39
CA TYR A 19 -35.41 -16.30 24.62
C TYR A 19 -34.30 -16.91 25.48
N ALA A 20 -34.25 -18.25 25.57
CA ALA A 20 -33.24 -18.96 26.35
C ALA A 20 -31.81 -18.60 25.93
N ASN A 21 -31.64 -18.20 24.66
CA ASN A 21 -30.36 -17.83 24.05
C ASN A 21 -30.37 -16.38 23.52
N SER A 22 -30.93 -15.39 24.25
CA SER A 22 -30.84 -13.97 23.85
C SER A 22 -29.44 -13.37 24.08
N THR A 23 -28.39 -14.16 23.91
CA THR A 23 -27.00 -13.74 24.15
C THR A 23 -26.49 -13.10 22.88
N GLN A 24 -26.53 -11.77 22.82
CA GLN A 24 -25.83 -11.03 21.77
C GLN A 24 -24.32 -11.15 22.05
N VAL A 25 -23.61 -11.86 21.17
CA VAL A 25 -22.14 -11.91 21.18
C VAL A 25 -21.66 -10.73 20.34
N LEU A 26 -21.04 -9.75 20.99
CA LEU A 26 -20.36 -8.65 20.31
C LEU A 26 -18.94 -9.10 20.00
N GLU A 27 -18.65 -9.35 18.73
CA GLU A 27 -17.30 -9.65 18.25
C GLU A 27 -16.65 -8.38 17.71
N VAL A 28 -15.42 -8.10 18.16
CA VAL A 28 -14.66 -6.91 17.75
C VAL A 28 -13.34 -7.37 17.15
N ALA A 29 -13.11 -7.08 15.88
CA ALA A 29 -11.85 -7.31 15.19
C ALA A 29 -11.11 -5.98 15.02
N VAL A 30 -9.81 -5.97 15.34
CA VAL A 30 -8.94 -4.82 15.11
C VAL A 30 -7.96 -5.19 14.01
N MET A 31 -8.01 -4.47 12.89
CA MET A 31 -7.04 -4.61 11.82
C MET A 31 -5.83 -3.72 12.05
N VAL A 32 -4.64 -4.32 12.00
CA VAL A 32 -3.34 -3.61 12.01
C VAL A 32 -2.61 -4.03 10.74
N GLY A 33 -2.20 -3.06 9.91
CA GLY A 33 -1.81 -3.38 8.54
C GLY A 33 -0.85 -2.40 7.88
N ASP A 34 -0.96 -2.36 6.55
CA ASP A 34 -0.02 -1.79 5.57
C ASP A 34 1.30 -2.57 5.37
N PHE A 35 1.17 -3.90 5.32
CA PHE A 35 2.27 -4.80 4.99
C PHE A 35 2.14 -5.31 3.56
N ALA A 36 3.29 -5.54 2.89
CA ALA A 36 3.32 -5.92 1.49
C ALA A 36 2.82 -7.35 1.25
N SER A 37 3.05 -8.26 2.20
CA SER A 37 2.60 -9.64 2.14
C SER A 37 2.57 -10.27 3.54
N CYS A 38 2.03 -11.49 3.63
CA CYS A 38 2.11 -12.29 4.85
C CYS A 38 3.55 -12.64 5.25
N ASN A 39 4.49 -12.64 4.29
CA ASN A 39 5.90 -12.96 4.53
C ASN A 39 6.78 -11.71 4.78
N ASP A 40 6.22 -10.50 4.78
CA ASP A 40 6.98 -9.28 5.10
C ASP A 40 7.56 -9.37 6.52
N SER A 41 8.88 -9.19 6.63
CA SER A 41 9.59 -9.27 7.92
C SER A 41 9.06 -8.28 8.97
N ARG A 42 8.61 -7.09 8.55
CA ARG A 42 7.97 -6.10 9.44
C ARG A 42 6.62 -6.60 9.92
N ALA A 43 5.89 -7.29 9.06
CA ALA A 43 4.59 -7.88 9.40
C ALA A 43 4.76 -9.01 10.42
N GLN A 44 5.72 -9.90 10.21
CA GLN A 44 6.03 -11.00 11.13
C GLN A 44 6.51 -10.50 12.51
N LYS A 45 7.36 -9.46 12.53
CA LYS A 45 7.77 -8.78 13.76
C LYS A 45 6.57 -8.14 14.47
N THR A 46 5.70 -7.47 13.72
CA THR A 46 4.50 -6.81 14.27
C THR A 46 3.51 -7.84 14.81
N LEU A 47 3.24 -8.93 14.10
CA LEU A 47 2.38 -10.02 14.56
C LEU A 47 2.91 -10.63 15.86
N SER A 48 4.23 -10.89 15.93
CA SER A 48 4.87 -11.40 17.15
C SER A 48 4.66 -10.44 18.33
N LYS A 49 4.84 -9.14 18.10
CA LYS A 49 4.55 -8.10 19.10
C LYS A 49 3.09 -8.13 19.53
N ILE A 50 2.14 -8.11 18.58
CA ILE A 50 0.70 -8.14 18.86
C ILE A 50 0.32 -9.37 19.68
N LYS A 51 0.82 -10.56 19.31
CA LYS A 51 0.54 -11.81 20.02
C LYS A 51 0.98 -11.79 21.48
N SER A 52 1.99 -10.99 21.83
CA SER A 52 2.46 -10.81 23.20
C SER A 52 1.71 -9.74 24.01
N LEU A 53 0.88 -8.92 23.38
CA LEU A 53 0.21 -7.79 24.05
C LEU A 53 -0.82 -8.28 25.07
N ARG A 54 -0.88 -7.52 26.18
CA ARG A 54 -1.86 -7.70 27.25
C ARG A 54 -2.65 -6.39 27.50
N PRO A 55 -3.54 -5.99 26.58
CA PRO A 55 -4.28 -4.73 26.71
C PRO A 55 -5.25 -4.78 27.90
N GLN A 56 -5.33 -3.70 28.68
CA GLN A 56 -6.17 -3.63 29.88
C GLN A 56 -7.65 -3.94 29.59
N ALA A 57 -8.16 -3.57 28.41
CA ALA A 57 -9.52 -3.87 27.96
C ALA A 57 -9.82 -5.39 27.92
N LEU A 58 -8.82 -6.23 27.63
CA LEU A 58 -8.95 -7.68 27.64
C LEU A 58 -8.56 -8.32 28.99
N LEU A 59 -7.92 -7.56 29.87
CA LEU A 59 -7.49 -7.99 31.20
C LEU A 59 -8.46 -7.59 32.33
N GLY A 60 -9.46 -6.74 32.09
CA GLY A 60 -10.25 -6.12 33.16
C GLY A 60 -11.06 -7.12 34.01
N ASP A 61 -11.20 -6.85 35.30
CA ASP A 61 -11.92 -7.70 36.28
C ASP A 61 -13.45 -7.47 36.28
N LYS A 62 -13.94 -6.62 35.38
CA LYS A 62 -15.35 -6.18 35.35
C LYS A 62 -16.22 -7.12 34.52
N GLY A 63 -16.37 -8.35 34.98
CA GLY A 63 -17.39 -9.29 34.49
C GLY A 63 -18.15 -9.83 35.68
N LYS A 64 -19.38 -9.33 35.93
CA LYS A 64 -20.14 -9.65 37.15
C LYS A 64 -20.63 -11.11 37.25
N SER A 65 -20.34 -11.98 36.27
CA SER A 65 -20.75 -13.38 36.29
C SER A 65 -19.56 -14.33 36.43
N ARG A 66 -19.75 -15.34 37.30
CA ARG A 66 -18.79 -16.42 37.53
C ARG A 66 -18.51 -17.21 36.24
N ALA A 67 -19.56 -17.50 35.48
CA ALA A 67 -19.46 -18.18 34.18
C ALA A 67 -18.59 -17.42 33.16
N PHE A 68 -18.65 -16.09 33.12
CA PHE A 68 -17.80 -15.29 32.24
C PHE A 68 -16.34 -15.29 32.69
N SER A 69 -16.10 -15.31 34.01
CA SER A 69 -14.76 -15.41 34.58
C SER A 69 -14.13 -16.78 34.32
N ASP A 70 -14.90 -17.85 34.47
CA ASP A 70 -14.47 -19.23 34.19
C ASP A 70 -14.20 -19.44 32.69
N PHE A 71 -15.07 -18.91 31.82
CA PHE A 71 -14.83 -18.91 30.37
C PHE A 71 -13.50 -18.22 30.04
N ARG A 72 -13.26 -17.01 30.58
CA ARG A 72 -12.00 -16.27 30.37
C ARG A 72 -10.78 -17.04 30.83
N ARG A 73 -10.87 -17.76 31.96
CA ARG A 73 -9.79 -18.62 32.45
C ARG A 73 -9.54 -19.79 31.49
N MET A 74 -10.60 -20.43 31.00
CA MET A 74 -10.51 -21.51 30.02
C MET A 74 -9.84 -21.08 28.71
N ILE A 75 -10.15 -19.89 28.20
CA ILE A 75 -9.53 -19.36 26.96
C ILE A 75 -8.21 -18.62 27.20
N GLY A 76 -7.73 -18.54 28.44
CA GLY A 76 -6.44 -17.94 28.81
C GLY A 76 -6.41 -16.41 28.67
N LEU A 77 -7.53 -15.74 28.94
CA LEU A 77 -7.67 -14.28 29.04
C LEU A 77 -7.55 -13.77 30.49
N ASP A 78 -7.09 -14.62 31.40
CA ASP A 78 -6.83 -14.26 32.79
C ASP A 78 -5.54 -13.43 32.90
N LYS A 79 -5.49 -12.47 33.83
CA LYS A 79 -4.29 -11.65 34.12
C LYS A 79 -3.09 -12.51 34.49
N GLN A 80 -3.32 -13.63 35.16
CA GLN A 80 -2.29 -14.55 35.64
C GLN A 80 -2.02 -15.69 34.64
N ALA A 81 -2.68 -15.72 33.47
CA ALA A 81 -2.47 -16.76 32.48
C ALA A 81 -1.04 -16.71 31.93
N ALA A 82 -0.41 -17.87 31.78
CA ALA A 82 0.94 -18.00 31.21
C ALA A 82 1.03 -17.45 29.77
N LYS A 83 -0.07 -17.51 29.01
CA LYS A 83 -0.13 -17.02 27.63
C LYS A 83 -0.88 -15.68 27.54
N ALA A 84 -0.43 -14.79 26.65
CA ALA A 84 -1.09 -13.50 26.42
C ALA A 84 -2.47 -13.68 25.73
N PRO A 85 -3.42 -12.76 25.98
CA PRO A 85 -4.78 -12.85 25.45
C PRO A 85 -4.84 -12.75 23.92
N MET A 86 -3.87 -12.06 23.32
CA MET A 86 -3.76 -11.86 21.86
C MET A 86 -3.00 -12.98 21.14
N ARG A 87 -2.63 -14.09 21.81
CA ARG A 87 -1.80 -15.16 21.22
C ARG A 87 -2.37 -15.77 19.93
N MET A 88 -3.69 -15.70 19.77
CA MET A 88 -4.43 -16.24 18.63
C MET A 88 -4.56 -15.24 17.49
N ALA A 89 -4.01 -14.04 17.60
CA ALA A 89 -3.99 -13.09 16.48
C ALA A 89 -3.37 -13.72 15.24
N PHE A 90 -3.95 -13.47 14.08
CA PHE A 90 -3.51 -14.01 12.80
C PHE A 90 -3.52 -12.90 11.75
N MET A 91 -2.83 -13.15 10.63
CA MET A 91 -2.78 -12.23 9.50
C MET A 91 -3.71 -12.72 8.41
N ILE A 92 -4.43 -11.77 7.81
CA ILE A 92 -5.23 -11.99 6.61
C ILE A 92 -4.92 -10.91 5.58
N PRO A 93 -5.14 -11.18 4.28
CA PRO A 93 -5.24 -10.13 3.27
C PRO A 93 -6.28 -9.08 3.69
N ASN A 94 -6.09 -7.84 3.27
CA ASN A 94 -7.05 -6.77 3.56
C ASN A 94 -8.42 -7.14 2.92
N PRO A 95 -9.48 -7.39 3.71
CA PRO A 95 -10.78 -7.83 3.21
C PRO A 95 -11.53 -6.72 2.44
N LEU A 96 -11.08 -5.46 2.56
CA LEU A 96 -11.62 -4.35 1.78
C LEU A 96 -11.04 -4.28 0.36
N LEU A 97 -9.97 -5.05 0.07
CA LEU A 97 -9.39 -5.10 -1.25
C LEU A 97 -10.01 -6.24 -2.06
N PRO A 98 -10.31 -6.01 -3.35
CA PRO A 98 -10.81 -7.05 -4.24
C PRO A 98 -9.82 -8.22 -4.35
N SER A 99 -10.31 -9.44 -4.59
CA SER A 99 -9.48 -10.64 -4.78
C SER A 99 -8.41 -10.43 -5.85
N GLU A 100 -8.77 -9.68 -6.90
CA GLU A 100 -7.93 -9.37 -8.06
C GLU A 100 -6.71 -8.52 -7.68
N TYR A 101 -6.78 -7.78 -6.58
CA TYR A 101 -5.63 -7.04 -6.04
C TYR A 101 -4.50 -7.96 -5.59
N PHE A 102 -4.82 -9.17 -5.14
CA PHE A 102 -3.85 -10.15 -4.63
C PHE A 102 -3.31 -11.07 -5.73
N SER A 103 -4.02 -11.19 -6.85
CA SER A 103 -3.54 -11.83 -8.07
C SER A 103 -2.74 -10.85 -8.93
N ARG A 104 -1.84 -10.05 -8.32
CA ARG A 104 -0.95 -9.20 -9.10
C ARG A 104 -0.20 -10.11 -10.08
N PRO A 105 -0.22 -9.80 -11.39
CA PRO A 105 0.60 -10.52 -12.35
C PRO A 105 2.03 -10.51 -11.81
N GLN A 106 2.58 -11.70 -11.60
CA GLN A 106 4.02 -11.83 -11.44
C GLN A 106 4.65 -11.17 -12.67
N LEU A 107 5.72 -10.38 -12.46
CA LEU A 107 6.46 -9.82 -13.59
C LEU A 107 6.78 -10.94 -14.57
N ASP A 108 6.40 -10.74 -15.81
CA ASP A 108 6.68 -11.68 -16.89
C ASP A 108 8.20 -11.77 -17.10
N SER A 109 8.70 -12.95 -17.45
CA SER A 109 10.13 -13.19 -17.69
C SER A 109 10.67 -12.24 -18.76
N PHE A 110 9.89 -11.93 -19.79
CA PHE A 110 10.27 -10.96 -20.81
C PHE A 110 10.56 -9.56 -20.23
N VAL A 111 9.69 -9.06 -19.33
CA VAL A 111 9.87 -7.76 -18.69
C VAL A 111 11.07 -7.79 -17.74
N ILE A 112 11.28 -8.91 -17.04
CA ILE A 112 12.46 -9.09 -16.18
C ILE A 112 13.74 -8.99 -17.01
N GLU A 113 13.78 -9.68 -18.16
CA GLU A 113 14.93 -9.66 -19.08
C GLU A 113 15.20 -8.26 -19.64
N MET A 114 14.17 -7.50 -20.00
CA MET A 114 14.32 -6.11 -20.45
C MET A 114 14.97 -5.17 -19.41
N ASN A 115 14.90 -5.52 -18.13
CA ASN A 115 15.41 -4.71 -17.03
C ASN A 115 16.66 -5.30 -16.36
N ALA A 116 17.19 -6.41 -16.87
CA ALA A 116 18.27 -7.16 -16.22
C ALA A 116 19.62 -6.42 -16.29
N ASP A 117 19.91 -5.78 -17.41
CA ASP A 117 21.18 -5.09 -17.68
C ASP A 117 21.10 -3.56 -17.43
N VAL A 118 20.13 -3.13 -16.63
CA VAL A 118 19.87 -1.73 -16.33
C VAL A 118 20.54 -1.35 -15.00
N ASP A 119 21.54 -0.46 -15.04
CA ASP A 119 22.33 -0.06 -13.87
C ASP A 119 21.51 0.52 -12.71
N HIS A 120 20.41 1.22 -13.05
CA HIS A 120 19.53 1.88 -12.09
C HIS A 120 18.10 1.36 -12.22
N SER A 121 17.95 0.05 -12.30
CA SER A 121 16.65 -0.62 -12.43
C SER A 121 15.73 -0.34 -11.24
N LEU A 122 14.47 -0.02 -11.51
CA LEU A 122 13.45 0.12 -10.48
C LEU A 122 13.22 -1.20 -9.74
N LEU A 123 13.54 -2.35 -10.35
CA LEU A 123 13.47 -3.66 -9.71
C LEU A 123 14.39 -3.77 -8.49
N ASP A 124 15.48 -3.01 -8.47
CA ASP A 124 16.44 -2.95 -7.36
C ASP A 124 16.06 -1.93 -6.27
N CYS A 125 14.99 -1.17 -6.47
CA CYS A 125 14.54 -0.18 -5.49
C CYS A 125 14.10 -0.88 -4.18
N PRO A 126 14.72 -0.57 -3.03
CA PRO A 126 14.40 -1.25 -1.77
C PRO A 126 13.07 -0.79 -1.17
N GLY A 127 12.59 0.39 -1.54
CA GLY A 127 11.32 0.96 -1.08
C GLY A 127 10.11 0.23 -1.66
N ARG A 128 8.98 0.25 -0.93
CA ARG A 128 7.71 -0.25 -1.46
C ARG A 128 7.19 0.63 -2.59
N TYR A 129 7.48 1.93 -2.52
CA TYR A 129 7.02 2.94 -3.47
C TYR A 129 8.21 3.72 -4.03
N SER A 130 8.04 4.19 -5.27
CA SER A 130 8.85 5.25 -5.86
C SER A 130 7.92 6.23 -6.56
N VAL A 131 8.36 7.44 -6.85
CA VAL A 131 7.53 8.48 -7.47
C VAL A 131 7.85 8.53 -8.95
N ARG A 132 6.92 8.14 -9.81
CA ARG A 132 7.08 8.27 -11.27
C ARG A 132 7.10 9.75 -11.63
N VAL A 133 8.12 10.14 -12.38
CA VAL A 133 8.35 11.52 -12.83
C VAL A 133 8.38 11.66 -14.34
N ALA A 134 8.47 10.57 -15.10
CA ALA A 134 8.34 10.58 -16.54
C ALA A 134 7.83 9.24 -17.07
N THR A 135 7.05 9.31 -18.15
CA THR A 135 6.57 8.15 -18.91
C THR A 135 6.88 8.34 -20.39
N PHE A 136 7.55 7.35 -20.99
CA PHE A 136 7.90 7.31 -22.41
C PHE A 136 7.18 6.14 -23.07
N THR A 137 6.20 6.41 -23.92
CA THR A 137 5.41 5.39 -24.62
C THR A 137 5.92 5.18 -26.03
N GLY A 138 5.83 3.94 -26.53
CA GLY A 138 6.09 3.64 -27.95
C GLY A 138 5.09 4.32 -28.90
N ALA A 139 3.92 4.71 -28.42
CA ALA A 139 3.01 5.63 -29.10
C ALA A 139 3.32 7.08 -28.67
N GLY A 140 3.96 7.84 -29.57
CA GLY A 140 4.23 9.28 -29.51
C GLY A 140 4.18 9.94 -28.13
N SER A 141 5.34 10.14 -27.50
CA SER A 141 5.44 11.14 -26.43
C SER A 141 5.12 12.53 -27.01
N PHE A 142 4.37 13.35 -26.27
CA PHE A 142 4.02 14.72 -26.67
C PHE A 142 5.24 15.66 -26.61
N GLY A 143 6.17 15.48 -27.56
CA GLY A 143 7.25 16.40 -27.85
C GLY A 143 6.84 17.32 -28.99
N GLN A 144 6.37 18.53 -28.67
CA GLN A 144 6.18 19.58 -29.66
C GLN A 144 7.52 20.28 -29.91
N GLY A 145 8.23 19.80 -30.93
CA GLY A 145 9.49 20.36 -31.41
C GLY A 145 10.01 19.54 -32.58
N ALA A 146 9.77 20.06 -33.80
CA ALA A 146 10.08 19.46 -35.10
C ALA A 146 9.38 18.11 -35.39
N MET A 147 8.16 18.22 -35.93
CA MET A 147 7.67 17.22 -36.88
C MET A 147 8.55 17.29 -38.13
N ASP A 148 9.75 16.72 -38.07
CA ASP A 148 10.39 16.24 -39.29
C ASP A 148 9.61 14.99 -39.70
N ALA A 149 8.76 15.19 -40.70
CA ALA A 149 8.02 14.14 -41.38
C ALA A 149 9.00 13.28 -42.21
N SER A 150 9.91 12.58 -41.55
CA SER A 150 10.81 11.63 -42.20
C SER A 150 10.96 10.37 -41.35
N ASN A 151 10.49 9.28 -41.97
CA ASN A 151 10.60 7.88 -41.60
C ASN A 151 9.56 7.36 -40.59
N ASP A 152 8.69 6.51 -41.12
CA ASP A 152 7.88 5.52 -40.41
C ASP A 152 8.81 4.54 -39.69
N ASP A 153 9.42 5.03 -38.61
CA ASP A 153 10.19 4.23 -37.68
C ASP A 153 9.18 3.34 -36.95
N GLY A 154 9.15 2.05 -37.31
CA GLY A 154 8.23 1.05 -36.79
C GLY A 154 8.15 1.02 -35.25
N ALA A 155 7.13 0.35 -34.70
CA ALA A 155 6.85 0.33 -33.26
C ALA A 155 8.07 -0.03 -32.38
N GLU A 156 8.94 -0.93 -32.85
CA GLU A 156 10.18 -1.30 -32.17
C GLU A 156 11.16 -0.13 -32.03
N SER A 157 11.37 0.67 -33.08
CA SER A 157 12.25 1.84 -33.04
C SER A 157 11.76 2.89 -32.04
N ARG A 158 10.44 3.05 -31.89
CA ARG A 158 9.86 3.97 -30.89
C ARG A 158 10.05 3.49 -29.46
N LEU A 159 9.98 2.18 -29.20
CA LEU A 159 10.27 1.61 -27.88
C LEU A 159 11.76 1.71 -27.52
N ILE A 160 12.66 1.52 -28.49
CA ILE A 160 14.09 1.74 -28.29
C ILE A 160 14.36 3.21 -27.90
N LYS A 161 13.79 4.17 -28.63
CA LYS A 161 13.89 5.60 -28.28
C LYS A 161 13.30 5.91 -26.90
N ALA A 162 12.22 5.24 -26.51
CA ALA A 162 11.62 5.40 -25.18
C ALA A 162 12.58 4.91 -24.07
N ALA A 163 13.24 3.77 -24.28
CA ALA A 163 14.23 3.24 -23.36
C ALA A 163 15.46 4.16 -23.27
N GLU A 164 16.01 4.62 -24.39
CA GLU A 164 17.14 5.56 -24.41
C GLU A 164 16.84 6.87 -23.68
N ASN A 165 15.63 7.43 -23.87
CA ASN A 165 15.21 8.64 -23.17
C ASN A 165 15.05 8.41 -21.66
N ALA A 166 14.50 7.26 -21.26
CA ALA A 166 14.39 6.89 -19.85
C ALA A 166 15.78 6.77 -19.20
N HIS A 167 16.73 6.15 -19.90
CA HIS A 167 18.10 5.99 -19.44
C HIS A 167 18.81 7.32 -19.29
N ARG A 168 18.78 8.15 -20.35
CA ARG A 168 19.36 9.49 -20.32
C ARG A 168 18.78 10.36 -19.20
N LEU A 169 17.47 10.32 -19.00
CA LEU A 169 16.82 11.07 -17.93
C LEU A 169 17.24 10.56 -16.54
N THR A 170 17.30 9.24 -16.36
CA THR A 170 17.73 8.61 -15.09
C THR A 170 19.15 9.03 -14.73
N GLU A 171 20.07 8.97 -15.68
CA GLU A 171 21.45 9.43 -15.53
C GLU A 171 21.54 10.93 -15.20
N ALA A 172 20.77 11.77 -15.91
CA ALA A 172 20.73 13.21 -15.65
C ALA A 172 20.22 13.52 -14.23
N LEU A 173 19.18 12.83 -13.77
CA LEU A 173 18.65 12.97 -12.42
C LEU A 173 19.64 12.48 -11.36
N ARG A 174 20.33 11.36 -11.61
CA ARG A 174 21.40 10.83 -10.73
C ARG A 174 22.55 11.82 -10.58
N LYS A 175 23.00 12.44 -11.68
CA LYS A 175 24.02 13.51 -11.67
C LYS A 175 23.57 14.74 -10.88
N GLN A 176 22.27 15.01 -10.82
CA GLN A 176 21.68 16.08 -9.99
C GLN A 176 21.47 15.67 -8.51
N GLY A 177 21.86 14.45 -8.12
CA GLY A 177 21.74 13.95 -6.75
C GLY A 177 20.38 13.35 -6.40
N TRP A 178 19.52 13.11 -7.39
CA TRP A 178 18.27 12.37 -7.17
C TRP A 178 18.54 10.86 -7.18
N GLN A 179 17.88 10.14 -6.27
CA GLN A 179 17.83 8.68 -6.33
C GLN A 179 16.82 8.27 -7.41
N ALA A 180 17.24 8.24 -8.68
CA ALA A 180 16.38 7.95 -9.82
C ALA A 180 16.48 6.49 -10.29
N TRP A 181 15.39 5.94 -10.79
CA TRP A 181 15.30 4.57 -11.28
C TRP A 181 14.62 4.56 -12.63
N GLU A 182 15.01 3.64 -13.51
CA GLU A 182 14.29 3.37 -14.74
C GLU A 182 13.66 1.99 -14.74
N PHE A 183 12.58 1.86 -15.50
CA PHE A 183 11.88 0.60 -15.68
C PHE A 183 11.29 0.53 -17.07
N HIS A 184 11.54 -0.58 -17.76
CA HIS A 184 11.01 -0.84 -19.09
C HIS A 184 9.91 -1.91 -19.01
N ASP A 185 8.81 -1.64 -19.68
CA ASP A 185 7.69 -2.58 -19.85
C ASP A 185 7.43 -2.76 -21.35
N ARG A 186 6.53 -3.67 -21.70
CA ARG A 186 6.19 -4.03 -23.08
C ARG A 186 5.76 -2.84 -23.96
N GLU A 187 5.18 -1.81 -23.35
CA GLU A 187 4.58 -0.68 -24.06
C GLU A 187 5.23 0.67 -23.76
N SER A 188 6.03 0.75 -22.70
CA SER A 188 6.57 2.01 -22.21
C SER A 188 7.83 1.85 -21.37
N SER A 189 8.58 2.92 -21.24
CA SER A 189 9.63 3.07 -20.23
C SER A 189 9.24 4.19 -19.27
N VAL A 190 9.51 4.01 -17.99
CA VAL A 190 9.21 5.01 -16.95
C VAL A 190 10.45 5.34 -16.15
N VAL A 191 10.50 6.58 -15.67
CA VAL A 191 11.54 7.04 -14.74
C VAL A 191 10.87 7.41 -13.42
N CYS A 192 11.42 6.90 -12.33
CA CYS A 192 10.92 7.11 -10.98
C CYS A 192 12.02 7.69 -10.08
N VAL A 193 11.64 8.36 -9.00
CA VAL A 193 12.57 8.96 -8.04
C VAL A 193 12.17 8.61 -6.61
N GLY A 194 13.19 8.34 -5.80
CA GLY A 194 13.07 8.02 -4.38
C GLY A 194 12.79 6.54 -4.13
N SER A 195 12.91 6.18 -2.85
CA SER A 195 12.67 4.85 -2.32
C SER A 195 11.93 5.00 -1.00
N LEU A 196 10.61 4.81 -1.02
CA LEU A 196 9.73 5.08 0.12
C LEU A 196 9.11 3.78 0.65
N SER A 197 9.04 3.61 1.97
CA SER A 197 8.31 2.49 2.57
C SER A 197 6.80 2.73 2.65
N GLN A 198 6.37 4.00 2.63
CA GLN A 198 4.98 4.46 2.77
C GLN A 198 4.81 5.80 2.04
N VAL A 199 3.62 6.05 1.48
CA VAL A 199 3.30 7.29 0.76
C VAL A 199 2.76 8.39 1.69
N THR A 200 2.18 8.00 2.82
CA THR A 200 1.70 8.90 3.86
C THR A 200 2.40 8.60 5.20
N VAL A 201 2.50 9.62 6.03
CA VAL A 201 3.01 9.56 7.41
C VAL A 201 1.95 10.11 8.36
N GLY A 202 1.79 9.48 9.52
CA GLY A 202 0.84 9.93 10.53
C GLY A 202 0.91 9.07 11.79
N ASN A 203 0.64 9.68 12.94
CA ASN A 203 0.50 8.95 14.19
C ASN A 203 -0.82 8.18 14.21
N GLN A 204 -0.87 7.05 14.91
CA GLN A 204 -2.10 6.27 15.05
C GLN A 204 -3.23 7.15 15.58
N GLY A 205 -4.26 7.40 14.76
CA GLY A 205 -5.42 8.23 15.09
C GLY A 205 -5.34 9.72 14.70
N GLY A 206 -4.24 10.18 14.10
CA GLY A 206 -4.11 11.53 13.55
C GLY A 206 -4.38 11.61 12.04
N PRO A 207 -4.56 12.82 11.48
CA PRO A 207 -4.68 13.01 10.03
C PRO A 207 -3.39 12.54 9.34
N GLN A 208 -3.54 11.70 8.31
CA GLN A 208 -2.42 11.27 7.48
C GLN A 208 -1.93 12.43 6.61
N GLN A 209 -0.62 12.67 6.63
CA GLN A 209 0.04 13.66 5.79
C GLN A 209 0.86 12.96 4.70
N PRO A 210 1.07 13.57 3.53
CA PRO A 210 1.97 13.02 2.52
C PRO A 210 3.40 12.88 3.06
N HIS A 211 4.11 11.83 2.63
CA HIS A 211 5.49 11.61 3.05
C HIS A 211 6.40 12.79 2.63
N PRO A 212 7.29 13.31 3.49
CA PRO A 212 8.12 14.47 3.17
C PRO A 212 8.95 14.32 1.90
N GLU A 213 9.50 13.12 1.67
CA GLU A 213 10.24 12.82 0.43
C GLU A 213 9.36 12.92 -0.82
N PHE A 214 8.09 12.51 -0.76
CA PHE A 214 7.17 12.67 -1.88
C PHE A 214 6.89 14.15 -2.16
N ILE A 215 6.72 14.97 -1.11
CA ILE A 215 6.58 16.42 -1.26
C ILE A 215 7.84 17.04 -1.85
N ARG A 216 9.04 16.62 -1.40
CA ARG A 216 10.33 17.07 -1.96
C ARG A 216 10.43 16.78 -3.45
N ILE A 217 10.07 15.57 -3.86
CA ILE A 217 10.07 15.17 -5.28
C ILE A 217 9.03 15.96 -6.07
N LYS A 218 7.80 16.10 -5.57
CA LYS A 218 6.73 16.84 -6.26
C LYS A 218 7.11 18.32 -6.47
N ASN A 219 7.68 18.96 -5.45
CA ASN A 219 8.12 20.36 -5.55
C ASN A 219 9.38 20.50 -6.44
N GLY A 220 10.27 19.50 -6.40
CA GLY A 220 11.53 19.52 -7.12
C GLY A 220 11.41 19.11 -8.59
N LEU A 221 10.48 18.24 -8.94
CA LEU A 221 10.37 17.60 -10.26
C LEU A 221 8.98 17.77 -10.92
N GLY A 222 8.00 18.29 -10.19
CA GLY A 222 6.70 18.68 -10.74
C GLY A 222 6.74 20.04 -11.47
N PRO A 223 5.60 20.48 -12.02
CA PRO A 223 5.46 21.77 -12.68
C PRO A 223 5.68 22.92 -11.70
N ASP A 224 6.06 24.08 -12.25
CA ASP A 224 6.24 25.32 -11.50
C ASP A 224 4.94 25.69 -10.75
N PRO A 225 4.96 25.73 -9.40
CA PRO A 225 3.76 25.99 -8.59
C PRO A 225 3.12 27.34 -8.86
N GLU A 226 3.91 28.38 -9.14
CA GLU A 226 3.40 29.74 -9.37
C GLU A 226 2.68 29.81 -10.72
N LYS A 227 3.28 29.22 -11.75
CA LYS A 227 2.65 29.13 -13.07
C LYS A 227 1.40 28.26 -13.05
N LEU A 228 1.43 27.16 -12.31
CA LEU A 228 0.27 26.29 -12.11
C LEU A 228 -0.89 27.04 -11.41
N ALA A 229 -0.59 27.86 -10.40
CA ALA A 229 -1.59 28.69 -9.72
C ALA A 229 -2.22 29.75 -10.64
N MET A 230 -1.48 30.22 -11.65
CA MET A 230 -1.99 31.08 -12.72
C MET A 230 -2.69 30.30 -13.86
N GLY A 231 -2.93 29.00 -13.69
CA GLY A 231 -3.59 28.15 -14.68
C GLY A 231 -2.70 27.70 -15.86
N THR A 232 -1.39 27.98 -15.80
CA THR A 232 -0.44 27.58 -16.84
C THR A 232 0.27 26.29 -16.44
N ILE A 233 -0.02 25.20 -17.15
CA ILE A 233 0.63 23.90 -16.92
C ILE A 233 1.87 23.79 -17.81
N LEU A 234 3.03 24.06 -17.23
CA LEU A 234 4.33 23.87 -17.88
C LEU A 234 5.07 22.72 -17.19
N PRO A 235 5.19 21.54 -17.82
CA PRO A 235 5.96 20.45 -17.26
C PRO A 235 7.44 20.85 -17.12
N LYS A 236 8.07 20.39 -16.04
CA LYS A 236 9.49 20.64 -15.82
C LYS A 236 10.33 19.92 -16.86
N ARG A 237 11.51 20.47 -17.17
CA ARG A 237 12.49 19.83 -18.07
C ARG A 237 13.77 19.48 -17.32
N VAL A 238 14.33 18.32 -17.64
CA VAL A 238 15.65 17.89 -17.21
C VAL A 238 16.39 17.40 -18.44
N ASP A 239 17.55 18.00 -18.73
CA ASP A 239 18.35 17.68 -19.91
C ASP A 239 17.55 17.67 -21.24
N GLY A 240 16.66 18.66 -21.39
CA GLY A 240 15.77 18.80 -22.55
C GLY A 240 14.51 17.92 -22.54
N ILE A 241 14.48 16.89 -21.69
CA ILE A 241 13.37 15.93 -21.59
C ILE A 241 12.27 16.50 -20.68
N LEU A 242 11.02 16.42 -21.13
CA LEU A 242 9.84 16.82 -20.35
C LEU A 242 9.48 15.76 -19.31
N LEU A 243 9.19 16.21 -18.09
CA LEU A 243 8.67 15.39 -17.01
C LEU A 243 7.14 15.32 -17.05
N ASP A 244 6.59 14.31 -16.38
CA ASP A 244 5.15 14.18 -16.15
C ASP A 244 4.62 15.40 -15.37
N VAL A 245 3.46 15.93 -15.76
CA VAL A 245 2.81 17.07 -15.09
C VAL A 245 2.43 16.77 -13.64
N ASP A 246 2.16 15.51 -13.33
CA ASP A 246 1.74 15.09 -11.99
C ASP A 246 2.61 13.90 -11.56
N PRO A 247 3.71 14.15 -10.83
CA PRO A 247 4.51 13.09 -10.25
C PRO A 247 3.67 12.22 -9.31
N ARG A 248 3.62 10.91 -9.56
CA ARG A 248 2.74 9.98 -8.85
C ARG A 248 3.52 8.87 -8.15
N PRO A 249 3.24 8.59 -6.87
CA PRO A 249 3.72 7.37 -6.23
C PRO A 249 3.18 6.15 -6.95
N ILE A 250 4.06 5.21 -7.28
CA ILE A 250 3.74 3.89 -7.82
C ILE A 250 4.31 2.82 -6.90
N ASP A 251 3.68 1.65 -6.88
CA ASP A 251 4.29 0.46 -6.27
C ASP A 251 5.53 0.06 -7.07
N VAL A 252 6.63 -0.21 -6.38
CA VAL A 252 7.83 -0.78 -7.00
C VAL A 252 7.53 -2.20 -7.47
N PRO A 253 7.71 -2.55 -8.76
CA PRO A 253 7.51 -3.90 -9.26
C PRO A 253 8.44 -4.88 -8.55
N ARG A 254 7.95 -6.08 -8.23
CA ARG A 254 8.71 -7.10 -7.49
C ARG A 254 8.85 -8.36 -8.30
N LEU A 255 10.08 -8.90 -8.29
CA LEU A 255 10.37 -10.21 -8.85
C LEU A 255 9.50 -11.29 -8.17
N PRO A 256 9.13 -12.35 -8.91
CA PRO A 256 8.46 -13.50 -8.34
C PRO A 256 9.24 -14.09 -7.16
N LEU A 257 8.53 -14.52 -6.12
CA LEU A 257 9.13 -15.21 -4.96
C LEU A 257 9.87 -16.47 -5.44
N GLY A 258 11.21 -16.47 -5.40
CA GLY A 258 12.03 -17.65 -5.73
C GLY A 258 13.22 -17.41 -6.67
N ARG A 259 13.33 -16.24 -7.31
CA ARG A 259 14.56 -15.80 -8.00
C ARG A 259 15.26 -14.76 -7.13
N ARG A 260 16.37 -15.16 -6.51
CA ARG A 260 17.40 -14.27 -5.94
C ARG A 260 18.71 -14.59 -6.64
#